data_AF-A0A7M1SX82-F1
#
_entry.id   AF-A0A7M1SX82-F1
#
_cell.length_a   1.000
_cell.length_b   1.000
_cell.length_c   1.000
_cell.angle_alpha   90.00
_cell.angle_beta   90.00
_cell.angle_gamma   90.00
#
_symmetry.space_group_name_H-M   'P 1'
#
loop_
_entity.id
_entity.type
_entity.pdbx_description
1 polymer ?
#
loop_
_entity_poly.entity_id
_entity_poly.type
_entity_poly.pdbx_seq_one_letter_code
_entity_poly.pdbx_strand_id
1 'polypeptide(L)'
;MTGREDTPPPEEPEFDADAFEAAFAQEFGDAVEPDRTIGPADPGGDGHGQDRPGVAAGAQSQPSAEDSQPSAEGPGGSAPRRVVAVVLTPIASAPALAGLCAMAKIDADIVPTRRGAVAVRVIETTGDDPSELLGGPPAEADELAATLSRTSKAGVVLLTARLGTGDEGLTGTITGRQYDAGEAGEEVAAGLMLAHADDVVEQMLLGLLPPAQAPGRLAPKELSRWQAARLLSKATKRKRP
;
A
#
# COMPACT_ATOMS: atom_id res chain seq x y z
N MET A 1 70.60 -5.54 -4.65
CA MET A 1 69.75 -5.09 -3.52
C MET A 1 68.31 -5.44 -3.87
N THR A 2 67.78 -6.40 -3.11
CA THR A 2 66.45 -7.03 -3.13
C THR A 2 65.34 -5.97 -3.01
N GLY A 3 64.20 -6.03 -3.71
CA GLY A 3 63.24 -7.13 -3.81
C GLY A 3 61.98 -6.66 -3.06
N ARG A 4 61.00 -6.06 -3.77
CA ARG A 4 59.70 -5.69 -3.19
C ARG A 4 58.85 -6.95 -3.12
N GLU A 5 58.51 -7.39 -1.91
CA GLU A 5 57.54 -8.45 -1.67
C GLU A 5 56.14 -7.96 -2.07
N ASP A 6 55.57 -8.64 -3.05
CA ASP A 6 54.19 -8.54 -3.48
C ASP A 6 53.37 -9.45 -2.55
N THR A 7 52.67 -8.86 -1.58
CA THR A 7 51.79 -9.62 -0.68
C THR A 7 50.42 -9.73 -1.36
N PRO A 8 49.94 -10.94 -1.71
CA PRO A 8 48.61 -11.07 -2.29
C PRO A 8 47.53 -10.71 -1.25
N PRO A 9 46.39 -10.11 -1.69
CA PRO A 9 45.31 -9.76 -0.78
C PRO A 9 44.70 -11.01 -0.13
N PRO A 10 44.19 -10.91 1.10
CA PRO A 10 43.56 -12.04 1.79
C PRO A 10 42.33 -12.51 1.00
N GLU A 11 42.25 -13.82 0.74
CA GLU A 11 41.07 -14.45 0.17
C GLU A 11 39.90 -14.30 1.15
N GLU A 12 38.82 -13.65 0.70
CA GLU A 12 37.59 -13.53 1.47
C GLU A 12 36.99 -14.91 1.73
N PRO A 13 36.44 -15.19 2.93
CA PRO A 13 35.90 -16.50 3.24
C PRO A 13 34.74 -16.84 2.29
N GLU A 14 34.89 -17.96 1.58
CA GLU A 14 33.87 -18.51 0.68
C GLU A 14 32.60 -18.82 1.47
N PHE A 15 31.54 -18.08 1.19
CA PHE A 15 30.27 -18.18 1.92
C PHE A 15 29.53 -19.48 1.54
N ASP A 16 29.30 -20.34 2.54
CA ASP A 16 28.57 -21.60 2.40
C ASP A 16 27.05 -21.34 2.29
N ALA A 17 26.56 -21.38 1.05
CA ALA A 17 25.17 -21.11 0.71
C ALA A 17 24.20 -22.17 1.27
N ASP A 18 24.65 -23.41 1.42
CA ASP A 18 23.82 -24.52 1.87
C ASP A 18 23.62 -24.45 3.39
N ALA A 19 24.65 -24.02 4.12
CA ALA A 19 24.57 -23.78 5.56
C ALA A 19 23.56 -22.67 5.92
N PHE A 20 23.51 -21.59 5.11
CA PHE A 20 22.55 -20.51 5.30
C PHE A 20 21.11 -20.94 4.97
N GLU A 21 20.92 -21.74 3.92
CA GLU A 21 19.61 -22.26 3.51
C GLU A 21 19.02 -23.20 4.57
N ALA A 22 19.85 -24.06 5.18
CA ALA A 22 19.45 -24.91 6.29
C ALA A 22 19.03 -24.09 7.53
N ALA A 23 19.75 -23.01 7.84
CA ALA A 23 19.40 -22.12 8.96
C ALA A 23 18.09 -21.36 8.72
N PHE A 24 17.85 -20.91 7.49
CA PHE A 24 16.61 -20.21 7.13
C PHE A 24 15.39 -21.13 7.13
N ALA A 25 15.52 -22.36 6.60
CA ALA A 25 14.43 -23.34 6.60
C ALA A 25 14.06 -23.80 8.02
N GLN A 26 15.06 -23.94 8.90
CA GLN A 26 14.82 -24.23 10.32
C GLN A 26 14.06 -23.11 11.04
N GLU A 27 14.34 -21.86 10.70
CA GLU A 27 13.77 -20.70 11.40
C GLU A 27 12.38 -20.29 10.85
N PHE A 28 12.14 -20.44 9.55
CA PHE A 28 10.97 -19.83 8.88
C PHE A 28 10.00 -20.83 8.21
N GLY A 29 10.35 -22.13 8.16
CA GLY A 29 9.52 -23.17 7.54
C GLY A 29 9.41 -23.09 6.01
N ASP A 30 8.96 -24.17 5.37
CA ASP A 30 8.83 -24.23 3.91
C ASP A 30 7.61 -23.45 3.40
N ALA A 31 7.82 -22.63 2.36
CA ALA A 31 6.77 -21.86 1.71
C ALA A 31 5.82 -22.77 0.91
N VAL A 32 4.59 -22.94 1.39
CA VAL A 32 3.52 -23.68 0.72
C VAL A 32 2.98 -22.88 -0.48
N GLU A 33 3.05 -23.44 -1.69
CA GLU A 33 2.48 -22.89 -2.92
C GLU A 33 0.95 -23.13 -2.95
N PRO A 34 0.10 -22.10 -3.16
CA PRO A 34 -1.33 -22.32 -3.38
C PRO A 34 -1.63 -22.71 -4.83
N ASP A 35 -2.32 -23.82 -5.00
CA ASP A 35 -2.84 -24.33 -6.27
C ASP A 35 -3.82 -23.31 -6.91
N ARG A 36 -3.57 -22.92 -8.15
CA ARG A 36 -4.38 -21.94 -8.90
C ARG A 36 -4.96 -22.59 -10.15
N THR A 37 -6.10 -23.25 -9.98
CA THR A 37 -6.98 -23.64 -11.09
C THR A 37 -8.15 -22.65 -11.18
N ILE A 38 -8.14 -21.79 -12.20
CA ILE A 38 -9.26 -20.90 -12.55
C ILE A 38 -9.82 -21.39 -13.89
N GLY A 39 -11.06 -21.88 -13.88
CA GLY A 39 -11.82 -22.24 -15.08
C GLY A 39 -12.46 -21.01 -15.75
N PRO A 40 -12.78 -21.08 -17.05
CA PRO A 40 -13.29 -19.93 -17.80
C PRO A 40 -14.78 -19.66 -17.52
N ALA A 41 -15.15 -18.38 -17.45
CA ALA A 41 -16.52 -17.90 -17.34
C ALA A 41 -17.07 -17.53 -18.73
N ASP A 42 -18.31 -17.97 -19.00
CA ASP A 42 -19.09 -17.64 -20.21
C ASP A 42 -19.82 -16.28 -20.05
N PRO A 43 -20.06 -15.52 -21.13
CA PRO A 43 -20.70 -14.20 -21.08
C PRO A 43 -22.18 -14.24 -21.51
N GLY A 44 -22.98 -13.30 -21.00
CA GLY A 44 -24.26 -12.95 -21.62
C GLY A 44 -25.22 -12.15 -20.73
N GLY A 45 -25.79 -11.06 -21.28
CA GLY A 45 -27.04 -10.49 -20.78
C GLY A 45 -27.16 -8.97 -20.89
N ASP A 46 -27.81 -8.51 -21.96
CA ASP A 46 -28.02 -7.12 -22.37
C ASP A 46 -29.42 -6.59 -21.97
N GLY A 47 -29.59 -5.26 -21.92
CA GLY A 47 -30.89 -4.54 -22.03
C GLY A 47 -30.93 -3.26 -21.17
N HIS A 48 -30.88 -2.02 -21.68
CA HIS A 48 -31.78 -1.18 -22.52
C HIS A 48 -33.06 -0.62 -21.86
N GLY A 49 -33.20 0.72 -21.93
CA GLY A 49 -34.45 1.50 -21.88
C GLY A 49 -34.68 2.31 -20.57
N GLN A 50 -35.27 3.51 -20.50
CA GLN A 50 -35.34 4.77 -21.27
C GLN A 50 -36.47 5.62 -20.61
N ASP A 51 -36.26 6.94 -20.49
CA ASP A 51 -37.20 8.08 -20.38
C ASP A 51 -38.24 8.26 -19.21
N ARG A 52 -37.97 9.31 -18.39
CA ARG A 52 -38.71 10.59 -18.09
C ARG A 52 -40.26 10.60 -17.85
N PRO A 53 -40.87 11.74 -17.41
CA PRO A 53 -40.83 12.47 -16.13
C PRO A 53 -42.25 12.76 -15.55
N GLY A 54 -42.41 13.29 -14.32
CA GLY A 54 -43.73 13.59 -13.75
C GLY A 54 -43.79 14.71 -12.69
N VAL A 55 -44.16 15.92 -13.14
CA VAL A 55 -45.04 16.97 -12.59
C VAL A 55 -45.08 17.37 -11.09
N ALA A 56 -44.71 18.65 -10.87
CA ALA A 56 -45.48 19.77 -10.27
C ALA A 56 -45.89 19.85 -8.77
N ALA A 57 -45.31 20.88 -8.13
CA ALA A 57 -45.92 21.99 -7.36
C ALA A 57 -46.49 21.82 -5.93
N GLY A 58 -46.01 22.69 -5.03
CA GLY A 58 -46.57 23.00 -3.70
C GLY A 58 -45.51 23.58 -2.75
N ALA A 59 -45.17 24.87 -2.86
CA ALA A 59 -45.66 25.96 -1.98
C ALA A 59 -45.06 26.00 -0.55
N GLN A 60 -44.16 26.98 -0.35
CA GLN A 60 -44.08 27.93 0.78
C GLN A 60 -43.68 27.40 2.17
N SER A 61 -42.53 27.85 2.67
CA SER A 61 -42.42 28.83 3.77
C SER A 61 -40.95 28.98 4.23
N GLN A 62 -40.41 30.20 4.11
CA GLN A 62 -39.24 30.66 4.85
C GLN A 62 -39.67 31.09 6.26
N PRO A 63 -38.80 30.93 7.26
CA PRO A 63 -38.48 32.06 8.10
C PRO A 63 -36.98 32.32 8.14
N SER A 64 -36.65 33.61 8.03
CA SER A 64 -35.33 34.18 8.22
C SER A 64 -34.98 34.32 9.70
N ALA A 65 -33.66 34.40 9.92
CA ALA A 65 -32.93 34.88 11.09
C ALA A 65 -32.85 33.91 12.28
N GLU A 66 -31.64 33.40 12.53
CA GLU A 66 -30.82 33.92 13.62
C GLU A 66 -29.34 33.54 13.43
N ASP A 67 -28.51 34.53 13.70
CA ASP A 67 -27.07 34.63 13.46
C ASP A 67 -26.32 33.63 14.35
N SER A 68 -26.11 32.40 13.85
CA SER A 68 -25.24 31.43 14.51
C SER A 68 -23.81 31.67 14.03
N GLN A 69 -23.12 32.57 14.73
CA GLN A 69 -21.66 32.67 14.66
C GLN A 69 -21.07 31.27 14.87
N PRO A 70 -20.22 30.74 13.98
CA PRO A 70 -19.49 29.53 14.31
C PRO A 70 -18.58 29.88 15.48
N SER A 71 -18.85 29.26 16.64
CA SER A 71 -17.95 29.23 17.76
C SER A 71 -16.57 28.86 17.23
N ALA A 72 -15.63 29.78 17.29
CA ALA A 72 -14.23 29.50 17.05
C ALA A 72 -13.82 28.46 18.08
N GLU A 73 -13.68 27.21 17.65
CA GLU A 73 -12.98 26.19 18.40
C GLU A 73 -11.58 26.75 18.68
N GLY A 74 -11.25 26.91 19.96
CA GLY A 74 -9.93 27.34 20.38
C GLY A 74 -8.86 26.36 19.88
N PRO A 75 -7.57 26.70 19.97
CA PRO A 75 -6.49 25.81 19.54
C PRO A 75 -6.39 24.63 20.51
N GLY A 76 -7.30 23.67 20.36
CA GLY A 76 -7.19 22.34 20.93
C GLY A 76 -5.96 21.71 20.32
N GLY A 77 -5.01 21.29 21.16
CA GLY A 77 -3.81 20.62 20.71
C GLY A 77 -4.20 19.51 19.74
N SER A 78 -3.77 19.66 18.48
CA SER A 78 -4.09 18.71 17.43
C SER A 78 -3.55 17.36 17.86
N ALA A 79 -4.45 16.43 18.22
CA ALA A 79 -4.07 15.07 18.56
C ALA A 79 -3.26 14.48 17.39
N PRO A 80 -2.22 13.67 17.67
CA PRO A 80 -1.38 13.13 16.61
C PRO A 80 -2.25 12.41 15.57
N ARG A 81 -2.15 12.87 14.33
CA ARG A 81 -2.82 12.28 13.18
C ARG A 81 -1.79 11.53 12.36
N ARG A 82 -2.20 10.41 11.78
CA ARG A 82 -1.37 9.64 10.87
C ARG A 82 -2.17 9.24 9.65
N VAL A 83 -1.47 9.13 8.52
CA VAL A 83 -2.02 8.59 7.29
C VAL A 83 -1.39 7.22 7.06
N VAL A 84 -2.23 6.19 6.96
CA VAL A 84 -1.81 4.86 6.52
C VAL A 84 -2.11 4.77 5.03
N ALA A 85 -1.06 4.77 4.22
CA ALA A 85 -1.13 4.59 2.77
C ALA A 85 -0.90 3.12 2.41
N VAL A 86 -1.86 2.48 1.74
CA VAL A 86 -1.75 1.11 1.24
C VAL A 86 -1.87 1.12 -0.27
N VAL A 87 -0.85 0.62 -0.97
CA VAL A 87 -0.88 0.43 -2.41
C VAL A 87 -1.23 -1.01 -2.74
N LEU A 88 -2.40 -1.20 -3.33
CA LEU A 88 -2.85 -2.45 -3.92
C LEU A 88 -2.21 -2.60 -5.30
N THR A 89 -1.39 -3.63 -5.46
CA THR A 89 -0.61 -3.86 -6.68
C THR A 89 -0.88 -5.24 -7.28
N PRO A 90 -0.86 -5.38 -8.62
CA PRO A 90 -0.92 -6.68 -9.29
C PRO A 90 0.31 -7.59 -9.02
N ILE A 91 1.35 -7.07 -8.35
CA ILE A 91 2.55 -7.82 -8.01
C ILE A 91 2.23 -8.75 -6.83
N ALA A 92 1.84 -9.97 -7.15
CA ALA A 92 1.39 -10.94 -6.15
C ALA A 92 2.51 -11.46 -5.20
N SER A 93 3.78 -11.31 -5.57
CA SER A 93 4.91 -11.83 -4.78
C SER A 93 5.46 -10.74 -3.86
N ALA A 94 5.32 -10.91 -2.54
CA ALA A 94 5.89 -10.01 -1.55
C ALA A 94 7.43 -9.86 -1.69
N PRO A 95 8.22 -10.94 -1.89
CA PRO A 95 9.64 -10.81 -2.21
C PRO A 95 9.95 -9.97 -3.45
N ALA A 96 9.16 -10.13 -4.54
CA ALA A 96 9.35 -9.35 -5.75
C ALA A 96 9.07 -7.86 -5.52
N LEU A 97 7.96 -7.57 -4.84
CA LEU A 97 7.57 -6.22 -4.50
C LEU A 97 8.61 -5.56 -3.58
N ALA A 98 9.12 -6.29 -2.58
CA ALA A 98 10.19 -5.81 -1.70
C ALA A 98 11.49 -5.52 -2.46
N GLY A 99 11.88 -6.41 -3.38
CA GLY A 99 13.04 -6.19 -4.25
C GLY A 99 12.88 -4.93 -5.12
N LEU A 100 11.70 -4.74 -5.71
CA LEU A 100 11.39 -3.55 -6.51
C LEU A 100 11.43 -2.26 -5.67
N CYS A 101 10.78 -2.25 -4.50
CA CYS A 101 10.82 -1.10 -3.59
C CYS A 101 12.25 -0.79 -3.14
N ALA A 102 13.06 -1.79 -2.83
CA ALA A 102 14.46 -1.60 -2.45
C ALA A 102 15.28 -0.98 -3.60
N MET A 103 15.08 -1.45 -4.84
CA MET A 103 15.75 -0.89 -6.02
C MET A 103 15.31 0.56 -6.31
N ALA A 104 14.03 0.85 -6.12
CA ALA A 104 13.44 2.18 -6.27
C ALA A 104 13.71 3.10 -5.07
N LYS A 105 14.37 2.61 -4.01
CA LYS A 105 14.63 3.31 -2.74
C LYS A 105 13.35 3.82 -2.05
N ILE A 106 12.26 3.08 -2.21
CA ILE A 106 10.97 3.39 -1.63
C ILE A 106 10.96 2.94 -0.17
N ASP A 107 10.46 3.81 0.70
CA ASP A 107 10.16 3.49 2.08
C ASP A 107 8.74 2.96 2.22
N ALA A 108 8.59 1.64 2.30
CA ALA A 108 7.29 1.01 2.55
C ALA A 108 7.48 -0.38 3.15
N ASP A 109 6.63 -0.74 4.10
CA ASP A 109 6.48 -2.11 4.57
C ASP A 109 5.76 -2.94 3.51
N ILE A 110 6.34 -4.08 3.15
CA ILE A 110 5.70 -5.01 2.21
C ILE A 110 5.03 -6.12 3.00
N VAL A 111 3.71 -6.20 2.84
CA VAL A 111 2.89 -7.14 3.59
C VAL A 111 2.31 -8.17 2.63
N PRO A 112 2.60 -9.48 2.82
CA PRO A 112 1.96 -10.53 2.05
C PRO A 112 0.48 -10.62 2.41
N THR A 113 -0.35 -10.92 1.42
CA THR A 113 -1.80 -11.11 1.59
C THR A 113 -2.23 -12.41 0.92
N ARG A 114 -3.46 -12.86 1.15
CA ARG A 114 -4.00 -14.08 0.51
C ARG A 114 -4.05 -13.93 -1.02
N ARG A 115 -4.34 -12.73 -1.51
CA ARG A 115 -4.44 -12.42 -2.95
C ARG A 115 -3.14 -11.91 -3.58
N GLY A 116 -2.09 -11.65 -2.79
CA GLY A 116 -0.81 -11.19 -3.32
C GLY A 116 0.06 -10.50 -2.28
N ALA A 117 0.42 -9.24 -2.55
CA ALA A 117 1.19 -8.41 -1.64
C ALA A 117 0.78 -6.94 -1.79
N VAL A 118 0.93 -6.18 -0.72
CA VAL A 118 0.69 -4.74 -0.70
C VAL A 118 1.91 -4.00 -0.17
N ALA A 119 2.09 -2.75 -0.60
CA ALA A 119 3.07 -1.85 -0.03
C ALA A 119 2.36 -0.86 0.90
N VAL A 120 2.86 -0.70 2.12
CA VAL A 120 2.22 0.09 3.17
C VAL A 120 3.20 1.11 3.71
N ARG A 121 2.76 2.36 3.85
CA ARG A 121 3.55 3.42 4.46
C ARG A 121 2.71 4.18 5.48
N VAL A 122 3.25 4.34 6.68
CA VAL A 122 2.66 5.20 7.71
C VAL A 122 3.35 6.56 7.63
N ILE A 123 2.56 7.60 7.55
CA ILE A 123 3.00 8.99 7.43
C ILE A 123 2.41 9.73 8.62
N GLU A 124 3.27 10.20 9.52
CA GLU A 124 2.84 11.04 10.63
C GLU A 124 2.52 12.44 10.06
N THR A 125 1.32 12.95 10.34
CA THR A 125 0.89 14.26 9.86
C THR A 125 0.69 15.20 11.04
N THR A 126 1.22 16.40 10.89
CA THR A 126 0.84 17.55 11.71
C THR A 126 -0.35 18.22 11.03
N GLY A 127 -1.39 18.62 11.76
CA GLY A 127 -2.67 19.11 11.20
C GLY A 127 -2.64 20.34 10.26
N ASP A 128 -1.45 20.77 9.83
CA ASP A 128 -1.19 21.84 8.86
C ASP A 128 -0.78 21.31 7.46
N ASP A 129 -0.90 19.99 7.18
CA ASP A 129 -0.56 19.45 5.86
C ASP A 129 -1.51 20.01 4.77
N PRO A 130 -1.00 20.75 3.75
CA PRO A 130 -1.82 21.31 2.69
C PRO A 130 -2.58 20.26 1.86
N SER A 131 -2.10 19.02 1.79
CA SER A 131 -2.81 17.94 1.11
C SER A 131 -4.12 17.57 1.82
N GLU A 132 -4.21 17.72 3.15
CA GLU A 132 -5.47 17.54 3.88
C GLU A 132 -6.50 18.59 3.46
N LEU A 133 -6.08 19.84 3.28
CA LEU A 133 -6.94 20.95 2.82
C LEU A 133 -7.46 20.74 1.40
N LEU A 134 -6.66 20.10 0.54
CA LEU A 134 -7.00 19.84 -0.87
C LEU A 134 -7.66 18.47 -1.08
N GLY A 135 -7.85 17.68 -0.01
CA GLY A 135 -8.45 16.35 -0.06
C GLY A 135 -7.58 15.26 -0.71
N GLY A 136 -6.38 15.61 -1.18
CA GLY A 136 -5.44 14.70 -1.83
C GLY A 136 -4.60 13.86 -0.86
N PRO A 137 -3.99 12.75 -1.33
CA PRO A 137 -3.06 12.00 -0.51
C PRO A 137 -1.82 12.85 -0.16
N PRO A 138 -1.13 12.56 0.95
CA PRO A 138 0.19 13.16 1.23
C PRO A 138 1.18 12.86 0.12
N ALA A 139 2.19 13.72 -0.07
CA ALA A 139 3.17 13.61 -1.15
C ALA A 139 3.91 12.26 -1.15
N GLU A 140 4.23 11.73 0.04
CA GLU A 140 4.90 10.45 0.22
C GLU A 140 4.05 9.25 -0.22
N ALA A 141 2.73 9.35 -0.07
CA ALA A 141 1.78 8.33 -0.51
C ALA A 141 1.57 8.40 -2.03
N ASP A 142 1.51 9.62 -2.56
CA ASP A 142 1.41 9.88 -4.00
C ASP A 142 2.65 9.36 -4.75
N GLU A 143 3.84 9.69 -4.27
CA GLU A 143 5.11 9.22 -4.85
C GLU A 143 5.22 7.69 -4.83
N LEU A 144 4.81 7.06 -3.72
CA LEU A 144 4.78 5.62 -3.58
C LEU A 144 3.90 4.97 -4.65
N ALA A 145 2.67 5.45 -4.82
CA ALA A 145 1.72 4.92 -5.80
C ALA A 145 2.14 5.20 -7.24
N ALA A 146 2.61 6.42 -7.53
CA ALA A 146 3.14 6.80 -8.83
C ALA A 146 4.36 5.95 -9.22
N THR A 147 5.25 5.65 -8.28
CA THR A 147 6.43 4.83 -8.59
C THR A 147 6.08 3.38 -8.84
N LEU A 148 5.18 2.80 -8.05
CA LEU A 148 4.74 1.41 -8.24
C LEU A 148 3.89 1.25 -9.50
N SER A 149 3.06 2.22 -9.87
CA SER A 149 2.25 2.14 -11.10
C SER A 149 3.10 2.06 -12.36
N ARG A 150 4.28 2.70 -12.41
CA ARG A 150 5.23 2.57 -13.54
C ARG A 150 5.76 1.15 -13.75
N THR A 151 5.66 0.30 -12.75
CA THR A 151 6.11 -1.10 -12.82
C THR A 151 5.00 -2.08 -13.22
N SER A 152 3.75 -1.61 -13.29
CA SER A 152 2.56 -2.41 -13.57
C SER A 152 1.80 -1.86 -14.78
N LYS A 153 1.57 -2.69 -15.80
CA LYS A 153 0.75 -2.31 -16.96
C LYS A 153 -0.73 -2.06 -16.63
N ALA A 154 -1.21 -2.61 -15.52
CA ALA A 154 -2.60 -2.44 -15.08
C ALA A 154 -2.76 -1.29 -14.07
N GLY A 155 -1.68 -0.54 -13.81
CA GLY A 155 -1.64 0.45 -12.75
C GLY A 155 -1.66 -0.17 -11.34
N VAL A 156 -1.95 0.66 -10.36
CA VAL A 156 -2.14 0.31 -8.94
C VAL A 156 -3.29 1.13 -8.35
N VAL A 157 -3.78 0.75 -7.17
CA VAL A 157 -4.74 1.55 -6.41
C VAL A 157 -4.11 1.95 -5.09
N LEU A 158 -4.11 3.25 -4.79
CA LEU A 158 -3.73 3.79 -3.49
C LEU A 158 -4.98 3.93 -2.62
N LEU A 159 -4.97 3.34 -1.44
CA LEU A 159 -5.90 3.61 -0.36
C LEU A 159 -5.19 4.42 0.72
N THR A 160 -5.81 5.49 1.19
CA THR A 160 -5.28 6.31 2.29
C THR A 160 -6.28 6.37 3.42
N ALA A 161 -5.90 5.88 4.59
CA ALA A 161 -6.65 6.04 5.82
C ALA A 161 -6.05 7.18 6.64
N ARG A 162 -6.79 8.29 6.77
CA ARG A 162 -6.44 9.39 7.68
C ARG A 162 -7.03 9.07 9.05
N LEU A 163 -6.17 8.81 10.02
CA LEU A 163 -6.54 8.36 11.35
C LEU A 163 -6.21 9.45 12.38
N GLY A 164 -7.14 9.68 13.30
CA GLY A 164 -7.00 10.58 14.44
C GLY A 164 -7.70 10.01 15.67
N THR A 165 -7.67 10.73 16.78
CA THR A 165 -8.39 10.37 18.00
C THR A 165 -9.41 11.46 18.31
N GLY A 166 -10.67 11.08 18.45
CA GLY A 166 -11.75 11.92 18.94
C GLY A 166 -12.20 11.48 20.33
N ASP A 167 -13.27 12.11 20.84
CA ASP A 167 -13.77 11.88 22.20
C ASP A 167 -14.22 10.42 22.44
N GLU A 168 -14.70 9.74 21.39
CA GLU A 168 -15.20 8.37 21.43
C GLU A 168 -14.16 7.32 20.97
N GLY A 169 -12.92 7.73 20.72
CA GLY A 169 -11.83 6.85 20.32
C GLY A 169 -11.27 7.14 18.92
N LEU A 170 -10.81 6.09 18.22
CA LEU A 170 -10.18 6.23 16.91
C LEU A 170 -11.21 6.69 15.87
N THR A 171 -10.91 7.79 15.19
CA THR A 171 -11.73 8.33 14.10
C THR A 171 -10.89 8.41 12.83
N GLY A 172 -11.55 8.40 11.67
CA GLY A 172 -10.83 8.53 10.42
C GLY A 172 -11.67 8.46 9.18
N THR A 173 -11.02 8.76 8.05
CA THR A 173 -11.60 8.65 6.71
C THR A 173 -10.69 7.82 5.84
N ILE A 174 -11.28 6.99 4.97
CA ILE A 174 -10.54 6.18 4.00
C ILE A 174 -10.97 6.63 2.60
N THR A 175 -10.00 7.03 1.81
CA THR A 175 -10.18 7.39 0.39
C THR A 175 -9.36 6.46 -0.49
N GLY A 176 -9.71 6.38 -1.77
CA GLY A 176 -9.00 5.55 -2.73
C GLY A 176 -8.80 6.26 -4.06
N ARG A 177 -7.67 6.03 -4.74
CA ARG A 177 -7.40 6.58 -6.07
C ARG A 177 -6.60 5.62 -6.92
N GLN A 178 -6.90 5.57 -8.22
CA GLN A 178 -6.12 4.79 -9.18
C GLN A 178 -4.86 5.55 -9.61
N TYR A 179 -3.77 4.84 -9.88
CA TYR A 179 -2.57 5.37 -10.51
C TYR A 179 -2.19 4.50 -11.70
N ASP A 180 -1.89 5.13 -12.83
CA ASP A 180 -1.44 4.45 -14.04
C ASP A 180 -0.23 5.16 -14.64
N ALA A 181 0.81 4.39 -14.99
CA ALA A 181 2.06 4.89 -15.58
C ALA A 181 2.73 6.10 -14.86
N GLY A 182 2.48 6.28 -13.56
CA GLY A 182 3.00 7.39 -12.76
C GLY A 182 2.02 8.55 -12.54
N GLU A 183 0.86 8.53 -13.20
CA GLU A 183 -0.13 9.60 -13.13
C GLU A 183 -1.30 9.22 -12.21
N ALA A 184 -1.83 10.21 -11.50
CA ALA A 184 -3.01 10.06 -10.67
C ALA A 184 -4.28 10.03 -11.54
N GLY A 185 -5.10 9.00 -11.37
CA GLY A 185 -6.36 8.79 -12.06
C GLY A 185 -7.57 9.12 -11.20
N GLU A 186 -8.68 8.42 -11.50
CA GLU A 186 -9.97 8.64 -10.84
C GLU A 186 -9.98 8.16 -9.39
N GLU A 187 -10.85 8.79 -8.59
CA GLU A 187 -11.17 8.34 -7.24
C GLU A 187 -11.94 7.03 -7.30
N VAL A 188 -11.56 6.07 -6.45
CA VAL A 188 -12.23 4.78 -6.34
C VAL A 188 -13.00 4.70 -5.03
N ALA A 189 -14.13 3.99 -5.05
CA ALA A 189 -14.95 3.77 -3.87
C ALA A 189 -14.20 2.89 -2.85
N ALA A 190 -13.60 3.52 -1.83
CA ALA A 190 -12.80 2.82 -0.82
C ALA A 190 -13.57 1.69 -0.11
N GLY A 191 -14.86 1.88 0.18
CA GLY A 191 -15.70 0.84 0.78
C GLY A 191 -15.83 -0.43 -0.07
N LEU A 192 -15.91 -0.30 -1.40
CA LEU A 192 -15.94 -1.46 -2.30
C LEU A 192 -14.57 -2.16 -2.37
N MET A 193 -13.49 -1.38 -2.34
CA MET A 193 -12.13 -1.94 -2.28
C MET A 193 -11.89 -2.73 -0.99
N LEU A 194 -12.33 -2.18 0.14
CA LEU A 194 -12.25 -2.84 1.45
C LEU A 194 -13.08 -4.12 1.51
N ALA A 195 -14.29 -4.14 0.92
CA ALA A 195 -15.13 -5.34 0.88
C ALA A 195 -14.46 -6.54 0.18
N HIS A 196 -13.43 -6.30 -0.63
CA HIS A 196 -12.66 -7.32 -1.33
C HIS A 196 -11.20 -7.43 -0.84
N ALA A 197 -10.82 -6.62 0.16
CA ALA A 197 -9.49 -6.65 0.75
C ALA A 197 -9.33 -7.87 1.66
N ASP A 198 -8.09 -8.29 1.88
CA ASP A 198 -7.79 -9.30 2.88
C ASP A 198 -7.79 -8.68 4.28
N ASP A 199 -8.14 -9.45 5.32
CA ASP A 199 -8.29 -8.99 6.72
C ASP A 199 -7.09 -8.15 7.21
N VAL A 200 -5.88 -8.52 6.83
CA VAL A 200 -4.64 -7.80 7.21
C VAL A 200 -4.62 -6.36 6.68
N VAL A 201 -5.13 -6.14 5.47
CA VAL A 201 -5.20 -4.81 4.84
C VAL A 201 -6.25 -3.95 5.52
N GLU A 202 -7.43 -4.53 5.78
CA GLU A 202 -8.50 -3.85 6.51
C GLU A 202 -8.03 -3.42 7.90
N GLN A 203 -7.42 -4.33 8.66
CA GLN A 203 -6.91 -4.02 9.99
C GLN A 203 -5.84 -2.92 9.98
N MET A 204 -4.98 -2.86 8.96
CA MET A 204 -4.00 -1.76 8.81
C MET A 204 -4.68 -0.43 8.53
N LEU A 205 -5.64 -0.39 7.59
CA LEU A 205 -6.38 0.83 7.23
C LEU A 205 -7.27 1.32 8.38
N LEU A 206 -7.80 0.42 9.20
CA LEU A 206 -8.54 0.74 10.41
C LEU A 206 -7.64 1.05 11.61
N GLY A 207 -6.31 1.01 11.46
CA GLY A 207 -5.36 1.31 12.53
C GLY A 207 -5.30 0.27 13.66
N LEU A 208 -5.89 -0.91 13.47
CA LEU A 208 -5.89 -2.03 14.42
C LEU A 208 -4.59 -2.84 14.37
N LEU A 209 -3.95 -2.90 13.20
CA LEU A 209 -2.69 -3.59 12.98
C LEU A 209 -1.62 -2.60 12.49
N PRO A 210 -0.57 -2.32 13.26
CA PRO A 210 0.58 -1.58 12.76
C PRO A 210 1.27 -2.39 11.65
N PRO A 211 1.64 -1.79 10.50
CA PRO A 211 2.29 -2.51 9.41
C PRO A 211 3.60 -3.22 9.82
N ALA A 212 4.34 -2.60 10.76
CA ALA A 212 5.53 -3.18 11.37
C ALA A 212 5.31 -4.54 12.06
N GLN A 213 4.06 -4.82 12.47
CA GLN A 213 3.66 -6.04 13.17
C GLN A 213 2.89 -7.02 12.27
N ALA A 214 2.76 -6.71 10.99
CA ALA A 214 2.02 -7.56 10.06
C ALA A 214 2.75 -8.90 9.85
N PRO A 215 2.03 -10.04 9.83
CA PRO A 215 2.63 -11.35 9.60
C PRO A 215 3.38 -11.41 8.26
N GLY A 216 4.63 -11.88 8.29
CA GLY A 216 5.46 -12.01 7.08
C GLY A 216 5.88 -10.69 6.42
N ARG A 217 5.79 -9.56 7.15
CA ARG A 217 6.29 -8.25 6.72
C ARG A 217 7.74 -8.36 6.21
N LEU A 218 8.01 -7.69 5.09
CA LEU A 218 9.35 -7.42 4.59
C LEU A 218 9.61 -5.91 4.60
N ALA A 219 10.81 -5.51 5.00
CA ALA A 219 11.25 -4.12 5.04
C ALA A 219 12.30 -3.88 3.95
N PRO A 220 11.95 -3.32 2.78
CA PRO A 220 12.88 -3.11 1.66
C PRO A 220 14.12 -2.30 2.03
N LYS A 221 13.98 -1.34 2.95
CA LYS A 221 15.12 -0.54 3.47
C LYS A 221 16.16 -1.34 4.23
N GLU A 222 15.75 -2.45 4.82
CA GLU A 222 16.64 -3.36 5.57
C GLU A 222 17.34 -4.36 4.64
N LEU A 223 16.97 -4.39 3.35
CA LEU A 223 17.57 -5.28 2.35
C LEU A 223 18.81 -4.64 1.72
N SER A 224 19.91 -5.40 1.68
CA SER A 224 21.04 -5.05 0.81
C SER A 224 20.64 -5.15 -0.68
N ARG A 225 21.36 -4.43 -1.55
CA ARG A 225 21.14 -4.47 -3.01
C ARG A 225 21.23 -5.87 -3.59
N TRP A 226 22.14 -6.70 -3.06
CA TRP A 226 22.29 -8.10 -3.44
C TRP A 226 21.08 -8.95 -3.03
N GLN A 227 20.58 -8.77 -1.80
CA GLN A 227 19.38 -9.46 -1.32
C GLN A 227 18.15 -9.07 -2.16
N ALA A 228 17.97 -7.78 -2.46
CA ALA A 228 16.89 -7.29 -3.32
C ALA A 228 16.92 -7.94 -4.72
N ALA A 229 18.10 -8.00 -5.35
CA ALA A 229 18.28 -8.65 -6.65
C ALA A 229 17.98 -10.17 -6.61
N ARG A 230 18.34 -10.85 -5.51
CA ARG A 230 18.06 -12.29 -5.32
C ARG A 230 16.57 -12.56 -5.13
N LEU A 231 15.85 -11.73 -4.36
CA LEU A 231 14.40 -11.85 -4.18
C LEU A 231 13.64 -11.65 -5.51
N LEU A 232 14.03 -10.64 -6.29
CA LEU A 232 13.46 -10.40 -7.61
C LEU A 232 13.73 -11.57 -8.57
N SER A 233 14.94 -12.13 -8.53
CA SER A 233 15.33 -13.28 -9.35
C SER A 233 14.59 -14.57 -8.96
N LYS A 234 14.31 -14.80 -7.67
CA LYS A 234 13.51 -15.95 -7.22
C LYS A 234 12.05 -15.83 -7.66
N ALA A 235 11.47 -14.63 -7.60
CA ALA A 235 10.10 -14.39 -8.01
C ALA A 235 9.87 -14.58 -9.52
N THR A 236 10.86 -14.26 -10.36
CA THR A 236 10.79 -14.52 -11.80
C THR A 236 11.02 -16.00 -12.13
N LYS A 237 11.80 -16.74 -11.33
CA LYS A 237 12.05 -18.17 -11.52
C LYS A 237 10.83 -19.06 -11.20
N ARG A 238 10.01 -18.70 -10.22
CA ARG A 238 8.76 -19.42 -9.88
C ARG A 238 7.66 -19.27 -10.94
N LYS A 239 7.82 -18.35 -11.89
CA LYS A 239 6.84 -18.08 -12.96
C LYS A 239 7.12 -18.82 -14.27
N ARG A 240 7.97 -19.85 -14.26
CA ARG A 240 8.21 -20.72 -15.43
C ARG A 240 7.38 -21.99 -15.28
N PRO A 241 6.39 -22.25 -16.17
CA PRO A 241 5.69 -23.53 -16.23
C PRO A 241 6.62 -24.65 -16.71
#